data_AF-A0A8J7Y4W1-F1
#
_entry.id   AF-A0A8J7Y4W1-F1
#
_cell.length_a   1.000
_cell.length_b   1.000
_cell.length_c   1.000
_cell.angle_alpha   90.00
_cell.angle_beta   90.00
_cell.angle_gamma   90.00
#
_symmetry.space_group_name_H-M   'P 1'
#
loop_
_entity.id
_entity.type
_entity.pdbx_description
1 polymer ?
#
loop_
_entity_poly.entity_id
_entity_poly.type
_entity_poly.pdbx_seq_one_letter_code
_entity_poly.pdbx_strand_id
1 'polypeptide(L)'
;MYDLHVHIIGHDTIQRDYSAYIDSYMLQAELLGLEALGFVDHYPYRVKNVQKIREKVEYLKDHADIPVFYGAEIHVPSNTVIPKYFDYSLAHVRQRYSLEEAFTMARQKNIDIIAHPCAYGASCSPCQLEQFKDENICLELSEKALVYLPQWLYEEAQRRHIPLTLGSDAHFPQNMGFPQICERDLAWTSLDEIPFLEGRL
;
A
#
# COMPACT_ATOMS: atom_id res chain seq x y z
N MET A 1 -1.99 -15.06 -0.63
CA MET A 1 -1.84 -13.76 -1.35
C MET A 1 -2.57 -12.71 -0.54
N TYR A 2 -2.11 -11.47 -0.51
CA TYR A 2 -2.72 -10.39 0.28
C TYR A 2 -2.82 -9.11 -0.53
N ASP A 3 -3.57 -8.13 -0.05
CA ASP A 3 -3.65 -6.80 -0.66
C ASP A 3 -3.52 -5.72 0.42
N LEU A 4 -2.40 -4.99 0.44
CA LEU A 4 -2.14 -3.93 1.43
C LEU A 4 -2.43 -2.53 0.90
N HIS A 5 -3.10 -2.37 -0.25
CA HIS A 5 -3.41 -1.04 -0.78
C HIS A 5 -4.77 -1.00 -1.47
N VAL A 6 -5.82 -0.82 -0.66
CA VAL A 6 -7.19 -0.65 -1.12
C VAL A 6 -7.81 0.62 -0.54
N HIS A 7 -8.39 1.46 -1.38
CA HIS A 7 -8.99 2.74 -0.99
C HIS A 7 -10.47 2.60 -0.64
N ILE A 8 -10.86 3.07 0.55
CA ILE A 8 -12.28 3.14 0.96
C ILE A 8 -12.93 4.41 0.40
N ILE A 9 -12.22 5.53 0.51
CA ILE A 9 -12.67 6.86 0.08
C ILE A 9 -12.34 7.07 -1.39
N GLY A 10 -11.13 6.68 -1.80
CA GLY A 10 -10.59 6.92 -3.14
C GLY A 10 -10.40 8.41 -3.47
N HIS A 11 -10.38 8.74 -4.77
CA HIS A 11 -10.25 10.13 -5.24
C HIS A 11 -11.58 10.89 -5.34
N ASP A 12 -12.72 10.22 -5.19
CA ASP A 12 -14.03 10.80 -5.49
C ASP A 12 -14.62 11.60 -4.32
N THR A 13 -15.17 12.78 -4.65
CA THR A 13 -15.93 13.64 -3.73
C THR A 13 -17.38 13.20 -3.53
N ILE A 14 -17.75 12.03 -4.06
CA ILE A 14 -19.13 11.52 -4.01
C ILE A 14 -19.41 11.02 -2.60
N GLN A 15 -20.52 11.47 -2.03
CA GLN A 15 -20.99 11.03 -0.72
C GLN A 15 -21.41 9.55 -0.82
N ARG A 16 -20.57 8.65 -0.31
CA ARG A 16 -20.80 7.18 -0.31
C ARG A 16 -21.21 6.72 1.08
N ASP A 17 -22.00 5.64 1.16
CA ASP A 17 -22.08 4.85 2.38
C ASP A 17 -20.83 3.98 2.46
N TYR A 18 -19.80 4.50 3.12
CA TYR A 18 -18.51 3.83 3.24
C TYR A 18 -18.61 2.49 3.98
N SER A 19 -19.63 2.27 4.81
CA SER A 19 -19.77 1.02 5.58
C SER A 19 -20.11 -0.13 4.64
N ALA A 20 -21.14 0.04 3.80
CA ALA A 20 -21.52 -0.94 2.79
C ALA A 20 -20.39 -1.20 1.77
N TYR A 21 -19.56 -0.19 1.54
CA TYR A 21 -18.42 -0.27 0.65
C TYR A 21 -17.28 -1.13 1.23
N ILE A 22 -16.96 -0.95 2.52
CA ILE A 22 -16.00 -1.80 3.24
C ILE A 22 -16.45 -3.27 3.22
N ASP A 23 -17.73 -3.54 3.46
CA ASP A 23 -18.26 -4.92 3.42
C ASP A 23 -18.10 -5.54 2.01
N SER A 24 -18.25 -4.74 0.96
CA SER A 24 -18.04 -5.18 -0.41
C SER A 24 -16.58 -5.53 -0.71
N TYR A 25 -15.63 -4.80 -0.12
CA TYR A 25 -14.21 -5.13 -0.20
C TYR A 25 -13.88 -6.43 0.53
N MET A 26 -14.45 -6.66 1.72
CA MET A 26 -14.28 -7.91 2.46
C MET A 26 -14.80 -9.11 1.66
N LEU A 27 -16.00 -9.00 1.07
CA LEU A 27 -16.54 -10.05 0.20
C LEU A 27 -15.63 -10.31 -1.00
N GLN A 28 -15.10 -9.26 -1.62
CA GLN A 28 -14.18 -9.42 -2.74
C GLN A 28 -12.87 -10.09 -2.32
N ALA A 29 -12.32 -9.75 -1.15
CA ALA A 29 -11.14 -10.40 -0.59
C ALA A 29 -11.37 -11.91 -0.37
N GLU A 30 -12.54 -12.29 0.14
CA GLU A 30 -12.96 -13.68 0.27
C GLU A 30 -13.03 -14.40 -1.08
N LEU A 31 -13.68 -13.78 -2.08
CA LEU A 31 -13.79 -14.35 -3.43
C LEU A 31 -12.43 -14.53 -4.11
N LEU A 32 -11.47 -13.66 -3.82
CA LEU A 32 -10.09 -13.74 -4.30
C LEU A 32 -9.20 -14.68 -3.47
N GLY A 33 -9.71 -15.21 -2.35
CA GLY A 33 -8.94 -16.05 -1.44
C GLY A 33 -7.74 -15.32 -0.81
N LEU A 34 -7.90 -14.04 -0.48
CA LEU A 34 -6.84 -13.27 0.17
C LEU A 34 -6.63 -13.73 1.61
N GLU A 35 -5.38 -13.70 2.06
CA GLU A 35 -4.95 -14.05 3.42
C GLU A 35 -4.92 -12.81 4.33
N ALA A 36 -4.91 -11.60 3.77
CA ALA A 36 -5.00 -10.36 4.51
C ALA A 36 -5.46 -9.19 3.61
N LEU A 37 -6.03 -8.17 4.24
CA LEU A 37 -6.52 -6.96 3.56
C LEU A 37 -6.11 -5.69 4.30
N GLY A 38 -5.51 -4.74 3.58
CA GLY A 38 -5.08 -3.45 4.08
C GLY A 38 -5.86 -2.31 3.42
N PHE A 39 -6.63 -1.61 4.24
CA PHE A 39 -7.32 -0.40 3.81
C PHE A 39 -6.40 0.80 3.95
N VAL A 40 -6.11 1.47 2.84
CA VAL A 40 -5.24 2.65 2.78
C VAL A 40 -5.91 3.71 1.96
N ASP A 41 -5.98 4.91 2.51
CA ASP A 41 -6.55 6.08 1.85
C ASP A 41 -5.57 7.25 1.93
N HIS A 42 -5.71 8.19 1.00
CA HIS A 42 -4.92 9.42 1.02
C HIS A 42 -5.14 10.25 2.29
N TYR A 43 -4.07 10.47 3.05
CA TYR A 43 -4.06 11.26 4.28
C TYR A 43 -3.30 12.60 4.09
N PRO A 44 -3.79 13.74 4.64
CA PRO A 44 -4.97 13.90 5.50
C PRO A 44 -6.30 13.75 4.76
N TYR A 45 -7.25 13.12 5.43
CA TYR A 45 -8.58 12.89 4.89
C TYR A 45 -9.31 14.19 4.55
N ARG A 46 -10.09 14.14 3.47
CA ARG A 46 -10.95 15.26 3.02
C ARG A 46 -12.44 14.99 3.24
N VAL A 47 -12.79 13.95 3.99
CA VAL A 47 -14.19 13.54 4.22
C VAL A 47 -14.59 13.70 5.69
N LYS A 48 -15.87 14.02 5.93
CA LYS A 48 -16.39 14.28 7.28
C LYS A 48 -16.56 13.01 8.13
N ASN A 49 -16.69 11.84 7.50
CA ASN A 49 -17.10 10.59 8.16
C ASN A 49 -15.95 9.61 8.42
N VAL A 50 -14.69 10.08 8.45
CA VAL A 50 -13.50 9.24 8.73
C VAL A 50 -13.65 8.42 10.00
N GLN A 51 -14.26 9.00 11.04
CA GLN A 51 -14.43 8.30 12.31
C GLN A 51 -15.23 7.00 12.15
N LYS A 52 -16.31 7.02 11.34
CA LYS A 52 -17.12 5.81 11.10
C LYS A 52 -16.35 4.75 10.30
N ILE A 53 -15.54 5.19 9.34
CA ILE A 53 -14.63 4.31 8.59
C ILE A 53 -13.68 3.61 9.57
N ARG A 54 -13.01 4.38 10.43
CA ARG A 54 -12.10 3.85 11.43
C ARG A 54 -12.80 2.87 12.38
N GLU A 55 -13.95 3.24 12.93
CA GLU A 55 -14.72 2.36 13.83
C GLU A 55 -15.07 1.02 13.16
N LYS A 56 -15.44 1.04 11.87
CA LYS A 56 -15.74 -0.17 11.11
C LYS A 56 -14.48 -1.00 10.83
N VAL A 57 -13.36 -0.37 10.47
CA VAL A 57 -12.10 -1.09 10.23
C VAL A 57 -11.58 -1.71 11.53
N GLU A 58 -11.62 -0.99 12.66
CA GLU A 58 -11.26 -1.52 13.97
C GLU A 58 -12.17 -2.70 14.37
N TYR A 59 -13.48 -2.61 14.11
CA TYR A 59 -14.36 -3.76 14.30
C TYR A 59 -13.92 -4.97 13.47
N LEU A 60 -13.54 -4.78 12.20
CA LEU A 60 -13.11 -5.87 11.33
C LEU A 60 -11.79 -6.50 11.77
N LYS A 61 -10.85 -5.73 12.35
CA LYS A 61 -9.60 -6.29 12.91
C LYS A 61 -9.86 -7.41 13.91
N ASP A 62 -10.90 -7.27 14.72
CA ASP A 62 -11.25 -8.22 15.77
C ASP A 62 -12.23 -9.33 15.31
N HIS A 63 -12.92 -9.15 14.19
CA HIS A 63 -14.08 -9.98 13.82
C HIS A 63 -14.03 -10.58 12.41
N ALA A 64 -13.08 -10.19 11.56
CA ALA A 64 -12.91 -10.77 10.23
C ALA A 64 -12.14 -12.10 10.30
N ASP A 65 -12.40 -12.99 9.34
CA ASP A 65 -11.70 -14.28 9.23
C ASP A 65 -10.24 -14.14 8.76
N ILE A 66 -9.88 -12.99 8.20
CA ILE A 66 -8.52 -12.66 7.74
C ILE A 66 -8.03 -11.39 8.46
N PRO A 67 -6.72 -11.27 8.72
CA PRO A 67 -6.12 -10.02 9.19
C PRO A 67 -6.53 -8.81 8.35
N VAL A 68 -7.02 -7.78 9.03
CA VAL A 68 -7.36 -6.49 8.43
C VAL A 68 -6.41 -5.42 8.98
N PHE A 69 -5.91 -4.55 8.11
CA PHE A 69 -5.02 -3.44 8.49
C PHE A 69 -5.59 -2.10 8.04
N TYR A 70 -5.23 -1.04 8.76
CA TYR A 70 -5.59 0.33 8.43
C TYR A 70 -4.34 1.18 8.26
N GLY A 71 -4.08 1.62 7.03
CA GLY A 71 -2.93 2.44 6.69
C GLY A 71 -3.29 3.82 6.17
N ALA A 72 -2.25 4.64 6.00
CA ALA A 72 -2.34 5.97 5.41
C ALA A 72 -1.42 6.10 4.21
N GLU A 73 -1.94 6.52 3.07
CA GLU A 73 -1.11 6.90 1.93
C GLU A 73 -0.85 8.40 1.95
N ILE A 74 0.42 8.77 1.96
CA ILE A 74 0.87 10.15 2.12
C ILE A 74 1.69 10.55 0.93
N HIS A 75 1.30 11.66 0.32
CA HIS A 75 2.13 12.25 -0.73
C HIS A 75 3.45 12.74 -0.15
N VAL A 76 4.57 12.31 -0.70
CA VAL A 76 5.90 12.79 -0.33
C VAL A 76 6.49 13.68 -1.44
N PRO A 77 7.19 14.78 -1.09
CA PRO A 77 7.40 15.32 0.25
C PRO A 77 6.13 15.91 0.89
N SER A 78 6.06 15.85 2.22
CA SER A 78 4.98 16.46 2.99
C SER A 78 5.40 16.77 4.44
N ASN A 79 4.71 17.72 5.09
CA ASN A 79 4.84 17.97 6.53
C ASN A 79 3.77 17.24 7.35
N THR A 80 2.95 16.40 6.70
CA THR A 80 1.93 15.59 7.36
C THR A 80 2.56 14.69 8.42
N VAL A 81 2.02 14.76 9.64
CA VAL A 81 2.33 13.86 10.75
C VAL A 81 1.38 12.66 10.66
N ILE A 82 1.94 11.45 10.70
CA ILE A 82 1.18 10.20 10.63
C ILE A 82 0.60 9.89 12.02
N PRO A 83 -0.72 9.80 12.17
CA PRO A 83 -1.34 9.36 13.42
C PRO A 83 -0.93 7.93 13.80
N LYS A 84 -0.74 7.69 15.10
CA LYS A 84 -0.34 6.37 15.64
C LYS A 84 -1.40 5.28 15.55
N TYR A 85 -2.63 5.63 15.19
CA TYR A 85 -3.70 4.63 15.04
C TYR A 85 -3.64 3.90 13.70
N PHE A 86 -2.81 4.35 12.77
CA PHE A 86 -2.52 3.59 11.56
C PHE A 86 -1.56 2.46 11.88
N ASP A 87 -1.83 1.29 11.31
CA ASP A 87 -0.98 0.12 11.46
C ASP A 87 0.31 0.27 10.67
N TYR A 88 0.23 0.94 9.51
CA TYR A 88 1.33 1.19 8.58
C TYR A 88 1.02 2.41 7.69
N SER A 89 1.98 2.77 6.85
CA SER A 89 1.88 3.94 5.98
C SER A 89 2.59 3.74 4.64
N LEU A 90 2.05 4.41 3.62
CA LEU A 90 2.53 4.39 2.25
C LEU A 90 3.03 5.79 1.87
N ALA A 91 4.15 5.86 1.16
CA ALA A 91 4.65 7.05 0.51
C ALA A 91 4.23 7.05 -0.97
N HIS A 92 3.33 7.96 -1.33
CA HIS A 92 3.00 8.29 -2.71
C HIS A 92 3.99 9.33 -3.23
N VAL A 93 4.90 8.93 -4.12
CA VAL A 93 5.95 9.83 -4.62
C VAL A 93 5.35 10.85 -5.59
N ARG A 94 5.52 12.14 -5.31
CA ARG A 94 5.06 13.19 -6.23
C ARG A 94 5.92 13.23 -7.49
N GLN A 95 5.32 13.74 -8.56
CA GLN A 95 6.04 14.09 -9.79
C GLN A 95 7.33 14.86 -9.52
N ARG A 96 8.38 14.51 -10.28
CA ARG A 96 9.72 15.14 -10.26
C ARG A 96 10.60 14.79 -9.06
N TYR A 97 10.11 13.97 -8.13
CA TYR A 97 10.95 13.40 -7.10
C TYR A 97 11.47 12.04 -7.55
N SER A 98 12.69 11.74 -7.12
CA SER A 98 13.32 10.46 -7.38
C SER A 98 12.96 9.44 -6.30
N LEU A 99 13.11 8.15 -6.62
CA LEU A 99 12.89 7.08 -5.65
C LEU A 99 13.85 7.20 -4.44
N GLU A 100 15.07 7.67 -4.67
CA GLU A 100 16.08 7.89 -3.62
C GLU A 100 15.67 8.99 -2.63
N GLU A 101 15.09 10.07 -3.16
CA GLU A 101 14.48 11.11 -2.33
C GLU A 101 13.31 10.55 -1.53
N ALA A 102 12.47 9.70 -2.15
CA ALA A 102 11.34 9.06 -1.49
C ALA A 102 11.76 8.16 -0.33
N PHE A 103 12.78 7.31 -0.50
CA PHE A 103 13.32 6.49 0.59
C PHE A 103 13.88 7.35 1.73
N THR A 104 14.64 8.40 1.39
CA THR A 104 15.19 9.32 2.40
C THR A 104 14.06 9.95 3.23
N MET A 105 12.97 10.36 2.58
CA MET A 105 11.80 10.92 3.25
C MET A 105 11.02 9.87 4.05
N ALA A 106 10.87 8.67 3.52
CA ALA A 106 10.21 7.57 4.20
C ALA A 106 10.93 7.23 5.50
N ARG A 107 12.27 7.16 5.48
CA ARG A 107 13.09 6.99 6.68
C ARG A 107 12.87 8.11 7.70
N GLN A 108 12.90 9.37 7.26
CA GLN A 108 12.70 10.52 8.14
C GLN A 108 11.32 10.55 8.80
N LYS A 109 10.32 9.91 8.17
CA LYS A 109 8.93 9.90 8.63
C LYS A 109 8.48 8.56 9.22
N ASN A 110 9.35 7.56 9.24
CA ASN A 110 9.00 6.17 9.55
C ASN A 110 7.82 5.68 8.67
N ILE A 111 7.94 5.85 7.36
CA ILE A 111 6.99 5.29 6.39
C ILE A 111 7.41 3.88 6.03
N ASP A 112 6.44 2.98 5.95
CA ASP A 112 6.67 1.54 5.85
C ASP A 112 6.77 1.04 4.40
N ILE A 113 6.08 1.68 3.46
CA ILE A 113 6.01 1.25 2.06
C ILE A 113 6.19 2.45 1.12
N ILE A 114 6.99 2.30 0.06
CA ILE A 114 6.92 3.23 -1.08
C ILE A 114 5.88 2.71 -2.08
N ALA A 115 4.78 3.44 -2.22
CA ALA A 115 3.70 3.10 -3.13
C ALA A 115 4.10 3.38 -4.57
N HIS A 116 3.70 2.47 -5.48
CA HIS A 116 3.83 2.55 -6.93
C HIS A 116 5.06 3.38 -7.39
N PRO A 117 6.30 2.93 -7.04
CA PRO A 117 7.51 3.77 -6.95
C PRO A 117 7.99 4.45 -8.24
N CYS A 118 7.43 4.11 -9.41
CA CYS A 118 7.73 4.72 -10.71
C CYS A 118 6.50 5.30 -11.41
N ALA A 119 5.34 5.28 -10.74
CA ALA A 119 4.12 5.80 -11.31
C ALA A 119 4.14 7.32 -11.39
N TYR A 120 3.24 7.82 -12.24
CA TYR A 120 2.88 9.23 -12.31
C TYR A 120 4.01 10.21 -12.59
N GLY A 121 5.19 9.77 -13.07
CA GLY A 121 6.32 10.63 -13.40
C GLY A 121 7.34 10.81 -12.26
N ALA A 122 7.34 9.92 -11.26
CA ALA A 122 8.49 9.71 -10.39
C ALA A 122 9.65 9.11 -11.20
N SER A 123 10.88 9.60 -10.99
CA SER A 123 12.06 9.06 -11.67
C SER A 123 12.71 7.97 -10.83
N CYS A 124 13.24 6.95 -11.50
CA CYS A 124 13.98 5.87 -10.86
C CYS A 124 15.33 5.73 -11.56
N SER A 125 16.42 5.80 -10.80
CA SER A 125 17.76 5.57 -11.31
C SER A 125 18.33 4.25 -10.76
N PRO A 126 19.03 3.43 -11.56
CA PRO A 126 19.55 2.13 -11.11
C PRO A 126 20.58 2.20 -9.97
N CYS A 127 21.14 3.37 -9.66
CA CYS A 127 22.42 3.46 -8.97
C CYS A 127 22.37 3.49 -7.43
N GLN A 128 21.20 3.39 -6.78
CA GLN A 128 21.13 3.72 -5.34
C GLN A 128 20.15 2.89 -4.49
N LEU A 129 19.71 1.71 -4.93
CA LEU A 129 18.94 0.81 -4.04
C LEU A 129 19.82 0.17 -2.95
N GLU A 130 21.15 0.17 -3.08
CA GLU A 130 22.10 -0.37 -2.08
C GLU A 130 21.92 0.21 -0.69
N GLN A 131 21.79 1.53 -0.64
CA GLN A 131 21.71 2.26 0.62
C GLN A 131 20.41 2.00 1.39
N PHE A 132 19.43 1.30 0.80
CA PHE A 132 18.11 1.09 1.38
C PHE A 132 17.85 -0.37 1.80
N LYS A 133 18.84 -1.26 1.69
CA LYS A 133 18.68 -2.68 2.03
C LYS A 133 18.41 -2.93 3.52
N ASP A 134 18.97 -2.11 4.40
CA ASP A 134 18.85 -2.26 5.85
C ASP A 134 17.68 -1.45 6.43
N GLU A 135 16.78 -0.98 5.57
CA GLU A 135 15.60 -0.24 5.97
C GLU A 135 14.40 -1.16 5.97
N ASN A 136 13.61 -1.11 7.05
CA ASN A 136 12.32 -1.78 7.17
C ASN A 136 11.26 -1.16 6.23
N ILE A 137 11.68 -0.65 5.07
CA ILE A 137 10.87 0.02 4.07
C ILE A 137 10.68 -0.94 2.90
N CYS A 138 9.43 -1.22 2.58
CA CYS A 138 9.05 -2.09 1.47
C CYS A 138 8.83 -1.28 0.19
N LEU A 139 8.93 -1.94 -0.96
CA LEU A 139 8.45 -1.41 -2.23
C LEU A 139 7.10 -2.05 -2.57
N GLU A 140 6.17 -1.25 -3.06
CA GLU A 140 4.90 -1.78 -3.54
C GLU A 140 5.03 -2.35 -4.96
N LEU A 141 4.61 -3.61 -5.12
CA LEU A 141 4.26 -4.22 -6.39
C LEU A 141 2.78 -3.93 -6.68
N SER A 142 2.52 -2.78 -7.30
CA SER A 142 1.16 -2.29 -7.56
C SER A 142 0.58 -2.83 -8.87
N GLU A 143 -0.56 -3.52 -8.80
CA GLU A 143 -1.25 -4.07 -9.99
C GLU A 143 -1.61 -2.97 -10.99
N LYS A 144 -2.20 -1.88 -10.51
CA LYS A 144 -2.67 -0.78 -11.35
C LYS A 144 -1.54 0.06 -11.93
N ALA A 145 -0.44 0.21 -11.20
CA ALA A 145 0.71 0.98 -11.65
C ALA A 145 1.78 0.16 -12.39
N LEU A 146 1.55 -1.15 -12.58
CA LEU A 146 2.51 -2.06 -13.23
C LEU A 146 2.93 -1.63 -14.64
N VAL A 147 2.09 -0.86 -15.34
CA VAL A 147 2.40 -0.29 -16.66
C VAL A 147 3.53 0.76 -16.61
N TYR A 148 3.73 1.41 -15.47
CA TYR A 148 4.76 2.44 -15.29
C TYR A 148 6.04 1.88 -14.63
N LEU A 149 5.98 0.66 -14.11
CA LEU A 149 7.03 0.08 -13.29
C LEU A 149 8.03 -0.69 -14.16
N PRO A 150 9.31 -0.29 -14.18
CA PRO A 150 10.30 -0.98 -14.99
C PRO A 150 10.68 -2.32 -14.35
N GLN A 151 10.70 -3.39 -15.15
CA GLN A 151 10.98 -4.75 -14.67
C GLN A 151 12.29 -4.86 -13.87
N TRP A 152 13.34 -4.14 -14.31
CA TRP A 152 14.64 -4.14 -13.63
C TRP A 152 14.55 -3.73 -12.16
N LEU A 153 13.57 -2.89 -11.77
CA LEU A 153 13.42 -2.45 -10.38
C LEU A 153 13.03 -3.63 -9.46
N TYR A 154 12.18 -4.54 -9.93
CA TYR A 154 11.76 -5.71 -9.15
C TYR A 154 12.84 -6.76 -9.08
N GLU A 155 13.50 -7.05 -10.21
CA GLU A 155 14.65 -7.95 -10.24
C GLU A 155 15.73 -7.46 -9.27
N GLU A 156 15.94 -6.15 -9.24
CA GLU A 156 16.91 -5.53 -8.34
C GLU A 156 16.44 -5.53 -6.89
N ALA A 157 15.16 -5.28 -6.60
CA ALA A 157 14.58 -5.40 -5.26
C ALA A 157 14.74 -6.83 -4.72
N GLN A 158 14.41 -7.84 -5.52
CA GLN A 158 14.57 -9.25 -5.18
C GLN A 158 16.03 -9.63 -4.93
N ARG A 159 16.94 -9.25 -5.85
CA ARG A 159 18.38 -9.50 -5.70
C ARG A 159 18.95 -8.88 -4.42
N ARG A 160 18.32 -7.80 -3.95
CA ARG A 160 18.72 -7.05 -2.76
C ARG A 160 17.99 -7.48 -1.49
N HIS A 161 16.98 -8.34 -1.60
CA HIS A 161 16.07 -8.68 -0.50
C HIS A 161 15.32 -7.47 0.07
N ILE A 162 14.97 -6.49 -0.77
CA ILE A 162 14.02 -5.44 -0.40
C ILE A 162 12.62 -6.07 -0.46
N PRO A 163 11.84 -6.05 0.63
CA PRO A 163 10.51 -6.66 0.62
C PRO A 163 9.58 -6.01 -0.40
N LEU A 164 8.82 -6.85 -1.11
CA LEU A 164 7.85 -6.45 -2.12
C LEU A 164 6.44 -6.73 -1.60
N THR A 165 5.68 -5.69 -1.29
CA THR A 165 4.28 -5.80 -0.83
C THR A 165 3.33 -5.75 -2.01
N LEU A 166 2.29 -6.58 -1.99
CA LEU A 166 1.20 -6.51 -2.96
C LEU A 166 0.20 -5.40 -2.63
N GLY A 167 -0.20 -4.64 -3.65
CA GLY A 167 -1.27 -3.64 -3.57
C GLY A 167 -2.02 -3.50 -4.88
N SER A 168 -3.36 -3.55 -4.84
CA SER A 168 -4.15 -3.37 -6.08
C SER A 168 -4.33 -1.91 -6.47
N ASP A 169 -4.17 -0.97 -5.51
CA ASP A 169 -4.58 0.43 -5.64
C ASP A 169 -6.07 0.55 -6.06
N ALA A 170 -6.87 -0.41 -5.58
CA ALA A 170 -8.29 -0.50 -5.90
C ALA A 170 -9.06 0.66 -5.27
N HIS A 171 -9.86 1.34 -6.10
CA HIS A 171 -10.78 2.40 -5.68
C HIS A 171 -12.24 1.93 -5.63
N PHE A 172 -12.45 0.69 -6.05
CA PHE A 172 -13.70 -0.03 -5.99
C PHE A 172 -13.40 -1.53 -5.76
N PRO A 173 -14.29 -2.29 -5.10
CA PRO A 173 -14.07 -3.71 -4.81
C PRO A 173 -13.68 -4.53 -6.04
N GLN A 174 -14.41 -4.38 -7.15
CA GLN A 174 -14.12 -5.10 -8.39
C GLN A 174 -12.72 -4.86 -8.99
N ASN A 175 -11.99 -3.83 -8.53
CA ASN A 175 -10.64 -3.51 -9.00
C ASN A 175 -9.56 -4.25 -8.21
N MET A 176 -9.93 -4.99 -7.16
CA MET A 176 -8.99 -5.82 -6.42
C MET A 176 -8.51 -7.02 -7.25
N GLY A 177 -7.37 -7.57 -6.84
CA GLY A 177 -6.74 -8.73 -7.47
C GLY A 177 -5.50 -8.34 -8.26
N PHE A 178 -4.78 -9.36 -8.75
CA PHE A 178 -3.42 -9.21 -9.26
C PHE A 178 -3.18 -9.96 -10.59
N PRO A 179 -4.09 -9.87 -11.58
CA PRO A 179 -3.98 -10.67 -12.80
C PRO A 179 -2.69 -10.40 -13.58
N GLN A 180 -2.25 -9.15 -13.71
CA GLN A 180 -1.02 -8.84 -14.47
C GLN A 180 0.24 -9.26 -13.73
N ILE A 181 0.26 -9.11 -12.40
CA ILE A 181 1.37 -9.61 -11.58
C ILE A 181 1.51 -11.13 -11.73
N CYS A 182 0.40 -11.86 -11.65
CA CYS A 182 0.38 -13.31 -11.87
C CYS A 182 0.78 -13.72 -13.29
N GLU A 183 0.27 -13.02 -14.32
CA GLU A 183 0.60 -13.31 -15.72
C GLU A 183 2.09 -13.13 -16.02
N ARG A 184 2.75 -12.18 -15.33
CA ARG A 184 4.18 -11.88 -15.47
C ARG A 184 5.09 -12.71 -14.55
N ASP A 185 4.53 -13.59 -13.72
CA ASP A 185 5.27 -14.42 -12.76
C ASP A 185 6.20 -13.59 -11.85
N LEU A 186 5.74 -12.40 -11.43
CA LEU A 186 6.50 -11.53 -10.54
C LEU A 186 6.35 -12.03 -9.10
N ALA A 187 7.46 -12.31 -8.42
CA ALA A 187 7.42 -12.71 -7.02
C ALA A 187 7.28 -11.53 -6.06
N TRP A 188 6.55 -11.75 -4.97
CA TRP A 188 6.34 -10.84 -3.86
C TRP A 188 6.77 -11.49 -2.54
N THR A 189 6.95 -10.68 -1.50
CA THR A 189 7.32 -11.16 -0.16
C THR A 189 6.10 -11.74 0.55
N SER A 190 6.25 -12.87 1.26
CA SER A 190 5.14 -13.47 2.01
C SER A 190 4.71 -12.56 3.16
N LEU A 191 3.47 -12.69 3.61
CA LEU A 191 2.89 -11.77 4.59
C LEU A 191 3.65 -11.78 5.92
N ASP A 192 4.10 -12.95 6.35
CA ASP A 192 4.87 -13.21 7.58
C ASP A 192 6.32 -12.69 7.53
N GLU A 193 6.81 -12.35 6.34
CA GLU A 193 8.14 -11.76 6.11
C GLU A 193 8.09 -10.23 6.01
N ILE A 194 6.92 -9.59 6.11
CA ILE A 194 6.78 -8.13 6.04
C ILE A 194 7.19 -7.47 7.37
N PRO A 195 8.26 -6.63 7.40
CA PRO A 195 8.88 -6.18 8.65
C PRO A 195 7.95 -5.42 9.60
N PHE A 196 7.05 -4.56 9.08
CA PHE A 196 6.16 -3.74 9.91
C PHE A 196 4.91 -4.49 10.40
N LEU A 197 4.69 -5.71 9.91
CA LEU A 197 3.63 -6.61 10.36
C LEU A 197 4.10 -7.63 11.40
N GLU A 198 5.39 -7.66 11.72
CA GLU A 198 5.94 -8.56 12.75
C GLU A 198 5.19 -8.36 14.09
N GLY A 199 4.63 -9.46 14.62
CA GLY A 199 3.83 -9.45 15.86
C GLY A 199 2.39 -8.94 15.72
N ARG A 200 1.91 -8.74 14.48
CA ARG A 200 0.52 -8.31 14.19
C ARG A 200 -0.31 -9.36 13.43
N LEU A 201 0.27 -10.52 13.14
CA LEU A 201 -0.36 -11.65 12.45
C LEU A 201 -0.82 -12.73 13.44
#